data_AF-A0A3M1J4Q0-F1
#
_entry.id   AF-A0A3M1J4Q0-F1
#
_cell.length_a   1.000
_cell.length_b   1.000
_cell.length_c   1.000
_cell.angle_alpha   90.00
_cell.angle_beta   90.00
_cell.angle_gamma   90.00
#
_symmetry.space_group_name_H-M   'P 1'
#
loop_
_entity.id
_entity.type
_entity.pdbx_description
1 polymer ?
#
loop_
_entity_poly.entity_id
_entity_poly.type
_entity_poly.pdbx_seq_one_letter_code
_entity_poly.pdbx_strand_id
1 'polypeptide(L)'
;MDEKEQRSSWVAFGLFYFVLIVIITILDMVNGVFRLYYWGAQIVIITIGVGIFVVIGTWLPDLSASRGVLIAFTVGILTIIPAVLMGLGPIPGLWPQYFYIAFGMAAGSFLTFLFLKFFKKVDKRDQLKRKSD
;
A
#
# COMPACT_ATOMS: atom_id res chain seq x y z
N MET A 1 19.28 -13.79 5.73
CA MET A 1 19.27 -12.71 4.73
C MET A 1 20.55 -11.93 4.98
N ASP A 2 21.45 -11.85 4.00
CA ASP A 2 22.76 -11.22 4.20
C ASP A 2 22.57 -9.71 4.49
N GLU A 3 23.36 -9.15 5.42
CA GLU A 3 23.30 -7.73 5.79
C GLU A 3 23.36 -6.79 4.57
N LYS A 4 24.10 -7.18 3.52
CA LYS A 4 24.20 -6.42 2.26
C LYS A 4 22.87 -6.38 1.48
N GLU A 5 22.13 -7.47 1.46
CA GLU A 5 20.86 -7.58 0.74
C GLU A 5 19.77 -6.74 1.42
N GLN A 6 19.75 -6.78 2.76
CA GLN A 6 18.86 -5.95 3.56
C GLN A 6 19.18 -4.46 3.39
N ARG A 7 20.46 -4.06 3.43
CA ARG A 7 20.88 -2.66 3.22
C ARG A 7 20.50 -2.13 1.84
N SER A 8 20.67 -2.93 0.80
CA SER A 8 20.28 -2.57 -0.57
C SER A 8 18.77 -2.36 -0.70
N SER A 9 17.97 -3.20 -0.04
CA SER A 9 16.51 -3.07 -0.04
C SER A 9 16.02 -1.80 0.67
N TRP A 10 16.69 -1.38 1.76
CA TRP A 10 16.38 -0.13 2.45
C TRP A 10 16.74 1.11 1.61
N VAL A 11 17.84 1.07 0.86
CA VAL A 11 18.22 2.17 -0.04
C VAL A 11 17.21 2.32 -1.18
N ALA A 12 16.79 1.22 -1.81
CA ALA A 12 15.76 1.24 -2.84
C ALA A 12 14.42 1.80 -2.31
N PHE A 13 14.08 1.47 -1.07
CA PHE A 13 12.88 1.94 -0.41
C PHE A 13 12.92 3.44 -0.08
N GLY A 14 14.05 3.91 0.45
CA GLY A 14 14.29 5.33 0.69
C GLY A 14 14.27 6.15 -0.61
N LEU A 15 14.88 5.62 -1.67
CA LEU A 15 14.86 6.23 -3.01
C LEU A 15 13.42 6.32 -3.55
N PHE A 16 12.65 5.24 -3.45
CA PHE A 16 11.24 5.22 -3.88
C PHE A 16 10.42 6.28 -3.15
N TYR A 17 10.52 6.34 -1.82
CA TYR A 17 9.82 7.32 -1.00
C TYR A 17 10.20 8.77 -1.38
N PHE A 18 11.49 9.03 -1.58
CA PHE A 18 11.98 10.34 -2.01
C PHE A 18 11.43 10.73 -3.39
N VAL A 19 11.52 9.84 -4.38
CA VAL A 19 10.98 10.08 -5.73
C VAL A 19 9.48 10.37 -5.67
N LEU A 20 8.74 9.65 -4.82
CA LEU A 20 7.31 9.85 -4.66
C LEU A 20 6.97 11.24 -4.08
N ILE A 21 7.71 11.71 -3.07
CA ILE A 21 7.57 13.08 -2.54
C ILE A 21 7.87 14.12 -3.62
N VAL A 22 8.94 13.92 -4.40
CA VAL A 22 9.31 14.85 -5.48
C VAL A 22 8.21 14.94 -6.53
N ILE A 23 7.67 13.80 -6.99
CA ILE A 23 6.58 13.77 -7.97
C ILE A 23 5.35 14.52 -7.46
N ILE A 24 4.94 14.27 -6.20
CA ILE A 24 3.77 14.92 -5.61
C ILE A 24 4.01 16.43 -5.46
N THR A 25 5.20 16.82 -5.04
CA THR A 25 5.58 18.24 -4.92
C THR A 25 5.51 18.93 -6.29
N ILE A 26 6.01 18.29 -7.35
CA ILE A 26 5.91 18.81 -8.72
C ILE A 26 4.45 18.91 -9.16
N LEU A 27 3.62 17.88 -8.90
CA LEU A 27 2.19 17.89 -9.23
C LEU A 27 1.46 19.04 -8.53
N ASP A 28 1.68 19.21 -7.22
CA ASP A 28 1.10 20.30 -6.44
C ASP A 28 1.51 21.68 -6.97
N MET A 29 2.77 21.82 -7.38
CA MET A 29 3.30 23.05 -7.98
C MET A 29 2.68 23.34 -9.34
N VAL A 30 2.62 22.33 -10.23
CA VAL A 30 2.06 22.45 -11.59
C VAL A 30 0.56 22.78 -11.54
N ASN A 31 -0.17 22.20 -10.58
CA ASN A 31 -1.60 22.47 -10.41
C ASN A 31 -1.87 23.78 -9.63
N GLY A 32 -0.84 24.46 -9.13
CA GLY A 32 -1.00 25.68 -8.32
C GLY A 32 -1.69 25.46 -6.97
N VAL A 33 -1.75 24.21 -6.51
CA VAL A 33 -2.41 23.80 -5.26
C VAL A 33 -1.41 23.73 -4.10
N PHE A 34 -0.12 23.91 -4.38
CA PHE A 34 0.95 23.87 -3.39
C PHE A 34 0.68 24.83 -2.23
N ARG A 35 0.22 24.26 -1.11
CA ARG A 35 0.15 24.91 0.19
C ARG A 35 0.86 24.02 1.18
N LEU A 36 1.75 24.61 1.98
CA LEU A 36 2.56 23.89 2.96
C LEU A 36 1.72 22.97 3.87
N TYR A 37 0.52 23.39 4.25
CA TYR A 37 -0.38 22.58 5.08
C TYR A 37 -0.89 21.32 4.37
N TYR A 38 -1.34 21.43 3.12
CA TYR A 38 -1.81 20.28 2.34
C TYR A 38 -0.67 19.35 1.95
N TRP A 39 0.47 19.92 1.56
CA TRP A 39 1.69 19.18 1.28
C TRP A 39 2.19 18.40 2.50
N GLY A 40 2.16 19.02 3.68
CA GLY A 40 2.48 18.35 4.94
C GLY A 40 1.53 17.18 5.25
N ALA A 41 0.22 17.39 5.05
CA ALA A 41 -0.77 16.32 5.21
C ALA A 41 -0.56 15.16 4.23
N GLN A 42 -0.26 15.44 2.96
CA GLN A 42 0.08 14.43 1.96
C GLN A 42 1.28 13.60 2.39
N ILE A 43 2.38 14.24 2.83
CA ILE A 43 3.58 13.55 3.31
C ILE A 43 3.27 12.67 4.52
N VAL A 44 2.48 13.16 5.47
CA VAL A 44 2.08 12.36 6.64
C VAL A 44 1.29 11.11 6.21
N ILE A 45 0.32 11.26 5.31
CA ILE A 45 -0.47 10.13 4.79
C ILE A 45 0.41 9.09 4.09
N ILE A 46 1.33 9.54 3.24
CA ILE A 46 2.28 8.66 2.54
C ILE A 46 3.17 7.94 3.55
N THR A 47 3.69 8.67 4.54
CA THR A 47 4.58 8.11 5.58
C THR A 47 3.87 7.04 6.38
N ILE A 48 2.60 7.26 6.73
CA ILE A 48 1.77 6.26 7.41
C ILE A 48 1.57 5.04 6.51
N GLY A 49 1.22 5.21 5.24
CA GLY A 49 1.05 4.09 4.31
C GLY A 49 2.31 3.26 4.16
N VAL A 50 3.43 3.93 3.89
CA VAL A 50 4.74 3.32 3.76
C VAL A 50 5.16 2.61 5.06
N GLY A 51 4.90 3.22 6.23
CA GLY A 51 5.15 2.63 7.54
C GLY A 51 4.34 1.36 7.79
N ILE A 52 3.04 1.37 7.46
CA ILE A 52 2.19 0.17 7.52
C ILE A 52 2.76 -0.93 6.63
N PHE A 53 3.21 -0.58 5.42
CA PHE A 53 3.79 -1.54 4.49
C PHE A 53 5.06 -2.18 5.04
N VAL A 54 5.96 -1.39 5.63
CA VAL A 54 7.18 -1.89 6.28
C VAL A 54 6.84 -2.82 7.44
N VAL A 55 5.94 -2.41 8.34
CA VAL A 55 5.54 -3.22 9.50
C VAL A 55 4.96 -4.55 9.04
N ILE A 56 4.03 -4.53 8.08
CA ILE A 56 3.42 -5.77 7.55
C ILE A 56 4.47 -6.65 6.87
N GLY A 57 5.37 -6.06 6.05
CA GLY A 57 6.45 -6.79 5.40
C GLY A 57 7.39 -7.47 6.39
N THR A 58 7.66 -6.84 7.54
CA THR A 58 8.49 -7.44 8.61
C THR A 58 7.77 -8.48 9.45
N TRP A 59 6.46 -8.33 9.68
CA TRP A 59 5.67 -9.26 10.49
C TRP A 59 5.23 -10.51 9.74
N LEU A 60 5.13 -10.44 8.41
CA LEU A 60 4.66 -11.51 7.56
C LEU A 60 5.66 -11.82 6.42
N PRO A 61 6.91 -12.20 6.73
CA PRO A 61 7.94 -12.45 5.73
C PRO A 61 7.61 -13.63 4.78
N ASP A 62 6.76 -14.57 5.23
CA ASP A 62 6.28 -15.72 4.44
C ASP A 62 5.04 -15.42 3.56
N LEU A 63 4.76 -14.15 3.29
CA LEU A 63 3.73 -13.78 2.32
C LEU A 63 4.15 -14.24 0.92
N SER A 64 3.43 -15.22 0.37
CA SER A 64 3.54 -15.56 -1.06
C SER A 64 3.45 -14.28 -1.89
N ALA A 65 4.27 -14.13 -2.93
CA ALA A 65 4.37 -12.91 -3.76
C ALA A 65 3.00 -12.28 -4.06
N SER A 66 1.99 -13.08 -4.44
CA SER A 66 0.62 -12.63 -4.69
C SER A 66 -0.04 -11.88 -3.53
N ARG A 67 0.15 -12.33 -2.29
CA ARG A 67 -0.42 -11.69 -1.09
C ARG A 67 0.33 -10.41 -0.72
N GLY A 68 1.65 -10.37 -0.93
CA GLY A 68 2.44 -9.16 -0.76
C GLY A 68 2.01 -8.06 -1.73
N VAL A 69 1.77 -8.41 -3.00
CA VAL A 69 1.24 -7.49 -4.01
C VAL A 69 -0.13 -6.94 -3.62
N LEU A 70 -1.04 -7.80 -3.14
CA LEU A 70 -2.37 -7.33 -2.72
C LEU A 70 -2.31 -6.34 -1.55
N ILE A 71 -1.45 -6.58 -0.57
CA ILE A 71 -1.28 -5.65 0.56
C ILE A 71 -0.64 -4.34 0.10
N ALA A 72 0.38 -4.41 -0.75
CA ALA A 72 1.02 -3.24 -1.36
C ALA A 72 -0.02 -2.39 -2.11
N PHE A 73 -0.88 -3.05 -2.88
CA PHE A 73 -1.94 -2.42 -3.64
C PHE A 73 -3.01 -1.79 -2.75
N THR A 74 -3.48 -2.49 -1.70
CA THR A 74 -4.41 -1.93 -0.71
C THR A 74 -3.85 -0.69 -0.03
N VAL A 75 -2.61 -0.76 0.44
CA VAL A 75 -1.95 0.37 1.12
C VAL A 75 -1.73 1.53 0.16
N GLY A 76 -1.26 1.24 -1.06
CA GLY A 76 -1.04 2.24 -2.11
C GLY A 76 -2.32 2.97 -2.49
N ILE A 77 -3.42 2.24 -2.68
CA ILE A 77 -4.74 2.84 -2.92
C ILE A 77 -5.16 3.71 -1.75
N LEU A 78 -5.02 3.25 -0.51
CA LEU A 78 -5.53 4.00 0.64
C LEU A 78 -4.69 5.22 1.02
N THR A 79 -3.44 5.33 0.54
CA THR A 79 -2.50 6.36 1.00
C THR A 79 -1.83 7.18 -0.10
N ILE A 80 -1.46 6.57 -1.22
CA ILE A 80 -0.80 7.29 -2.32
C ILE A 80 -1.83 7.99 -3.20
N ILE A 81 -2.93 7.31 -3.55
CA ILE A 81 -3.96 7.91 -4.40
C ILE A 81 -4.65 9.13 -3.75
N PRO A 82 -5.06 9.14 -2.47
CA PRO A 82 -5.62 10.35 -1.86
C PRO A 82 -4.58 11.49 -1.81
N ALA A 83 -3.29 11.17 -1.59
CA ALA A 83 -2.24 12.18 -1.57
C ALA A 83 -2.06 12.82 -2.96
N VAL A 84 -2.07 12.03 -4.03
CA VAL A 84 -2.03 12.54 -5.42
C VAL A 84 -3.29 13.33 -5.76
N LEU A 85 -4.47 12.87 -5.33
CA LEU A 85 -5.74 13.56 -5.60
C LEU A 85 -5.85 14.89 -4.85
N MET A 86 -5.28 15.02 -3.65
CA MET A 86 -5.13 16.32 -2.97
C MET A 86 -4.37 17.32 -3.85
N GLY A 87 -3.40 16.84 -4.64
CA GLY A 87 -2.60 17.68 -5.52
C GLY A 87 -3.28 18.12 -6.82
N LEU A 88 -4.43 17.52 -7.17
CA LEU A 88 -5.23 17.92 -8.34
C LEU A 88 -6.21 19.06 -8.04
N GLY A 89 -6.30 19.51 -6.78
CA GLY A 89 -7.14 20.62 -6.36
C GLY A 89 -8.56 20.23 -5.95
N PRO A 90 -9.37 21.20 -5.49
CA PRO A 90 -10.71 20.94 -4.95
C PRO A 90 -11.71 20.67 -6.09
N ILE A 91 -11.82 19.40 -6.49
CA ILE A 91 -12.87 18.95 -7.41
C ILE A 91 -14.12 18.57 -6.59
N PRO A 92 -15.25 19.30 -6.73
CA PRO A 92 -16.46 19.02 -5.96
C PRO A 92 -16.99 17.61 -6.29
N GLY A 93 -17.30 16.83 -5.25
CA GLY A 93 -17.80 15.46 -5.38
C GLY A 93 -16.73 14.38 -5.59
N LEU A 94 -15.47 14.77 -5.87
CA LEU A 94 -14.39 13.82 -6.12
C LEU A 94 -13.99 13.04 -4.87
N TRP A 95 -13.99 13.69 -3.70
CA TRP A 95 -13.59 13.06 -2.44
C TRP A 95 -14.49 11.90 -2.01
N PRO A 96 -15.83 12.05 -1.94
CA PRO A 96 -16.72 10.93 -1.64
C PRO A 96 -16.58 9.80 -2.67
N GLN A 97 -16.60 10.14 -3.97
CA GLN A 97 -16.55 9.16 -5.05
C GLN A 97 -15.24 8.37 -5.05
N TYR A 98 -14.13 9.07 -4.82
CA TYR A 98 -12.83 8.47 -4.60
C TYR A 98 -12.83 7.53 -3.39
N PHE A 99 -13.38 7.97 -2.25
CA PHE A 99 -13.41 7.16 -1.04
C PHE A 99 -14.16 5.85 -1.27
N TYR A 100 -15.30 5.88 -1.99
CA TYR A 100 -16.04 4.67 -2.33
C TYR A 100 -15.25 3.74 -3.25
N ILE A 101 -14.58 4.26 -4.27
CA ILE A 101 -13.80 3.46 -5.23
C ILE A 101 -12.56 2.88 -4.54
N ALA A 102 -11.80 3.70 -3.82
CA ALA A 102 -10.60 3.31 -3.09
C ALA A 102 -10.92 2.28 -2.00
N PHE A 103 -11.97 2.52 -1.23
CA PHE A 103 -12.43 1.57 -0.21
C PHE A 103 -12.93 0.27 -0.83
N GLY A 104 -13.65 0.33 -1.95
CA GLY A 104 -14.08 -0.86 -2.69
C GLY A 104 -12.90 -1.70 -3.20
N MET A 105 -11.88 -1.07 -3.79
CA MET A 105 -10.68 -1.75 -4.26
C MET A 105 -9.84 -2.31 -3.10
N ALA A 106 -9.72 -1.56 -2.01
CA ALA A 106 -9.03 -1.99 -0.79
C ALA A 106 -9.74 -3.18 -0.14
N ALA A 107 -11.06 -3.12 0.01
CA ALA A 107 -11.89 -4.18 0.56
C ALA A 107 -11.86 -5.42 -0.32
N GLY A 108 -11.96 -5.28 -1.65
CA GLY A 108 -11.85 -6.39 -2.59
C GLY A 108 -10.50 -7.09 -2.48
N SER A 109 -9.42 -6.31 -2.45
CA SER A 109 -8.06 -6.85 -2.27
C SER A 109 -7.90 -7.54 -0.91
N PHE A 110 -8.43 -6.94 0.16
CA PHE A 110 -8.41 -7.57 1.48
C PHE A 110 -9.22 -8.87 1.53
N LEU A 111 -10.38 -8.92 0.87
CA LEU A 111 -11.23 -10.10 0.80
C LEU A 111 -10.54 -11.24 0.02
N THR A 112 -9.91 -10.92 -1.12
CA THR A 112 -9.10 -11.88 -1.88
C THR A 112 -7.92 -12.38 -1.06
N PHE A 113 -7.27 -11.51 -0.29
CA PHE A 113 -6.21 -11.92 0.65
C PHE A 113 -6.72 -12.90 1.69
N LEU A 114 -7.87 -12.63 2.34
CA LEU A 114 -8.50 -13.53 3.29
C LEU A 114 -8.87 -14.86 2.64
N PHE A 115 -9.50 -14.83 1.46
CA PHE A 115 -9.89 -16.02 0.71
C PHE A 115 -8.67 -16.91 0.43
N LEU A 116 -7.59 -16.35 -0.11
CA LEU A 116 -6.34 -17.07 -0.34
C LEU A 116 -5.73 -17.61 0.96
N LYS A 117 -5.88 -16.91 2.09
CA LYS A 117 -5.39 -17.36 3.41
C LYS A 117 -6.16 -18.56 3.92
N PHE A 118 -7.49 -18.56 3.80
CA PHE A 118 -8.34 -19.65 4.27
C PHE A 118 -8.28 -20.87 3.36
N PHE A 119 -8.30 -20.71 2.03
CA PHE A 119 -8.22 -21.84 1.09
C PHE A 119 -6.94 -22.66 1.25
N LYS A 120 -5.79 -21.99 1.39
CA LYS A 120 -4.50 -22.66 1.63
C LYS A 120 -4.47 -23.41 2.97
N LYS A 121 -5.31 -23.02 3.94
CA LYS A 121 -5.42 -23.66 5.26
C LYS A 121 -6.36 -24.87 5.23
N VAL A 122 -7.38 -24.85 4.37
CA VAL A 122 -8.28 -26.00 4.13
C VAL A 122 -7.52 -27.10 3.40
N ASP A 123 -6.83 -26.77 2.32
CA ASP A 123 -6.07 -27.74 1.52
C ASP A 123 -4.97 -28.46 2.34
N LYS A 124 -4.27 -27.73 3.23
CA LYS A 124 -3.28 -28.32 4.15
C LYS A 124 -3.90 -29.27 5.18
N ARG A 125 -5.12 -29.00 5.66
CA ARG A 125 -5.83 -29.88 6.63
C ARG A 125 -6.31 -31.16 5.96
N ASP A 126 -6.81 -31.08 4.74
CA ASP A 126 -7.29 -32.26 4.01
C ASP A 126 -6.14 -33.19 3.57
N GLN A 127 -4.97 -32.63 3.22
CA GLN A 127 -3.79 -33.46 2.93
C GLN A 127 -3.19 -34.15 4.16
N LEU A 128 -3.28 -33.53 5.35
CA LEU A 128 -2.86 -34.16 6.60
C LEU A 128 -3.80 -35.32 6.99
N LYS A 129 -5.09 -35.18 6.74
CA LYS A 129 -6.09 -36.22 7.04
C LYS A 129 -5.98 -37.45 6.15
N ARG A 130 -5.58 -37.28 4.88
CA ARG A 130 -5.36 -38.39 3.92
C ARG A 130 -4.04 -39.15 4.12
N LYS A 131 -3.10 -38.63 4.92
CA LYS A 131 -1.84 -39.31 5.24
C LYS A 131 -1.88 -40.09 6.55
N SER A 132 -2.95 -39.94 7.33
CA SER A 132 -3.17 -40.63 8.60
C SER A 132 -4.12 -41.83 8.50
N ASP A 133 -4.69 -42.05 7.32
CA ASP A 133 -5.45 -43.25 6.93
C ASP A 133 -4.57 -44.12 6.02
#